data_AF-A0ABD1P3Y2-F1
#
_entry.id   AF-A0ABD1P3Y2-F1
#
_cell.length_a   1.000
_cell.length_b   1.000
_cell.length_c   1.000
_cell.angle_alpha   90.00
_cell.angle_beta   90.00
_cell.angle_gamma   90.00
#
_symmetry.space_group_name_H-M   'P 1'
#
loop_
_entity.id
_entity.type
_entity.pdbx_description
1 polymer ?
#
loop_
_entity_poly.entity_id
_entity_poly.type
_entity_poly.pdbx_seq_one_letter_code
_entity_poly.pdbx_strand_id
1 'polypeptide(L)'
;MIKFSNISLFFLLWIASIAQKSLCSPIINPSKVKTVSWKPRAFVYEGFLTEDECNHLISLAKSELKRSAVADNDSGKSKLSEVRTSSGMFISKSKDPIIDGIEEKIATWTFLPKENGEDIQVLRYEPGQKYDPHYDYFVDTVNIARGGHRIATVLMYLTDVGKGGETVFPSAEETSRRRSVSVDEDLSECGRKGIAVKPRKGDALLFFSLYPDAVPDPTSLHAGCPVIEGEKWSATKWIHVDSFDKIVGSNGTCADTHENCERWASLGECTKNPEYMVGSSDLPGYCRKSCKAC
;
A
#
# COMPACT_ATOMS: atom_id res chain seq x y z
N MET A 1 55.88 23.82 32.29
CA MET A 1 55.14 24.46 31.18
C MET A 1 54.69 23.37 30.21
N ILE A 2 53.45 22.90 30.33
CA ILE A 2 52.85 21.98 29.35
C ILE A 2 51.55 22.65 28.89
N LYS A 3 51.53 23.07 27.62
CA LYS A 3 50.34 23.61 26.96
C LYS A 3 49.40 22.46 26.66
N PHE A 4 48.22 22.43 27.28
CA PHE A 4 47.13 21.59 26.83
C PHE A 4 46.47 22.23 25.60
N SER A 5 46.48 21.47 24.50
CA SER A 5 45.94 21.84 23.19
C SER A 5 44.43 21.62 23.16
N ASN A 6 43.68 22.61 22.70
CA ASN A 6 42.23 22.59 22.48
C ASN A 6 41.85 21.67 21.31
N ILE A 7 41.93 20.34 21.49
CA ILE A 7 41.48 19.34 20.50
C ILE A 7 40.45 18.42 21.15
N SER A 8 39.37 18.97 21.70
CA SER A 8 38.29 18.13 22.25
C SER A 8 36.87 18.62 21.99
N LEU A 9 36.66 19.85 21.47
CA LEU A 9 35.31 20.30 21.14
C LEU A 9 34.78 19.87 19.77
N PHE A 10 35.66 19.61 18.79
CA PHE A 10 35.22 19.25 17.43
C PHE A 10 34.77 17.80 17.27
N PHE A 11 35.22 16.88 18.14
CA PHE A 11 34.81 15.47 18.07
C PHE A 11 33.44 15.22 18.70
N LEU A 12 33.06 16.00 19.72
CA LEU A 12 31.75 15.91 20.36
C LEU A 12 30.61 16.42 19.47
N LEU A 13 30.88 17.42 18.62
CA LEU A 13 29.91 17.92 17.63
C LEU A 13 29.70 16.97 16.44
N TRP A 14 30.69 16.13 16.11
CA TRP A 14 30.56 15.15 15.04
C TRP A 14 29.81 13.89 15.48
N ILE A 15 29.96 13.48 16.75
CA ILE A 15 29.17 12.38 17.33
C ILE A 15 27.70 12.78 17.52
N ALA A 16 27.43 14.06 17.83
CA ALA A 16 26.05 14.57 17.89
C ALA A 16 25.32 14.54 16.53
N SER A 17 26.06 14.62 15.40
CA SER A 17 25.48 14.53 14.05
C SER A 17 25.22 13.10 13.57
N ILE A 18 25.78 12.08 14.24
CA ILE A 18 25.55 10.66 13.93
C ILE A 18 24.42 10.07 14.80
N ALA A 19 24.11 10.73 15.92
CA ALA A 19 23.04 10.35 16.85
C ALA A 19 21.64 10.87 16.46
N GLN A 20 21.50 11.51 15.29
CA GLN A 20 20.22 11.90 14.69
C GLN A 20 19.71 10.90 13.65
N LYS A 21 20.17 9.63 13.69
CA LYS A 21 19.34 8.54 13.18
C LYS A 21 18.12 8.46 14.09
N SER A 22 17.03 9.05 13.63
CA SER A 22 15.71 9.02 14.25
C SER A 22 15.42 7.64 14.84
N LEU A 23 15.58 7.54 16.16
CA LEU A 23 15.10 6.42 16.99
C LEU A 23 13.57 6.55 17.12
N CYS A 24 12.86 6.62 16.00
CA CYS A 24 11.43 6.39 15.99
C CYS A 24 11.21 4.89 15.80
N SER A 25 11.44 4.11 16.86
CA SER A 25 10.79 2.81 16.92
C SER A 25 9.28 3.05 16.84
N PRO A 26 8.55 2.34 15.97
CA PRO A 26 7.11 2.50 15.87
C PRO A 26 6.47 2.00 17.16
N ILE A 27 6.21 2.91 18.10
CA ILE A 27 5.46 2.57 19.31
C ILE A 27 4.00 2.40 18.87
N ILE A 28 3.61 1.15 18.64
CA ILE A 28 2.22 0.76 18.47
C ILE A 28 1.58 0.71 19.86
N ASN A 29 0.47 1.44 20.02
CA ASN A 29 -0.37 1.39 21.20
C ASN A 29 -1.66 0.61 20.88
N PRO A 30 -1.76 -0.65 21.31
CA PRO A 30 -2.94 -1.47 21.07
C PRO A 30 -4.25 -0.90 21.62
N SER A 31 -4.20 -0.03 22.65
CA SER A 31 -5.40 0.57 23.23
C SER A 31 -6.11 1.54 22.27
N LYS A 32 -5.45 1.97 21.19
CA LYS A 32 -6.02 2.82 20.15
C LYS A 32 -6.67 2.03 19.01
N VAL A 33 -6.64 0.70 19.06
CA VAL A 33 -7.22 -0.16 18.02
C VAL A 33 -8.65 -0.52 18.38
N LYS A 34 -9.57 -0.31 17.44
CA LYS A 34 -11.00 -0.66 17.56
C LYS A 34 -11.37 -1.68 16.50
N THR A 35 -12.10 -2.73 16.91
CA THR A 35 -12.63 -3.73 15.98
C THR A 35 -13.78 -3.14 15.16
N VAL A 36 -13.64 -3.16 13.84
CA VAL A 36 -14.69 -2.80 12.89
C VAL A 36 -15.53 -4.02 12.57
N SER A 37 -14.90 -5.14 12.18
CA SER A 37 -15.57 -6.41 11.89
C SER A 37 -14.60 -7.59 12.09
N TRP A 38 -15.18 -8.79 12.24
CA TRP A 38 -14.44 -10.05 12.16
C TRP A 38 -14.63 -10.78 10.83
N LYS A 39 -15.64 -10.38 10.05
CA LYS A 39 -15.93 -10.86 8.68
C LYS A 39 -16.37 -9.67 7.83
N PRO A 40 -15.46 -9.04 7.07
CA PRO A 40 -14.03 -9.38 7.00
C PRO A 40 -13.34 -8.96 8.29
N ARG A 41 -12.13 -9.48 8.55
CA ARG A 41 -11.31 -8.97 9.65
C ARG A 41 -10.92 -7.53 9.34
N ALA A 42 -11.41 -6.58 10.14
CA ALA A 42 -11.17 -5.17 9.94
C ALA A 42 -11.03 -4.43 11.28
N PHE A 43 -10.03 -3.55 11.37
CA PHE A 43 -9.66 -2.82 12.58
C PHE A 43 -9.25 -1.39 12.22
N VAL A 44 -9.69 -0.42 13.02
CA VAL A 44 -9.23 0.97 12.92
C VAL A 44 -8.23 1.24 14.03
N TYR A 45 -7.09 1.83 13.67
CA TYR A 45 -6.16 2.43 14.60
C TYR A 45 -6.39 3.94 14.62
N GLU A 46 -6.81 4.48 15.76
CA GLU A 46 -7.06 5.92 15.92
C GLU A 46 -5.74 6.69 16.08
N GLY A 47 -5.51 7.72 15.27
CA GLY A 47 -4.27 8.50 15.27
C GLY A 47 -3.01 7.66 15.03
N PHE A 48 -3.07 6.80 14.00
CA PHE A 48 -1.95 5.99 13.53
C PHE A 48 -0.83 6.85 12.92
N LEU A 49 -1.24 7.84 12.11
CA LEU A 49 -0.34 8.87 11.58
C LEU A 49 -0.42 10.15 12.41
N THR A 50 0.70 10.85 12.51
CA THR A 50 0.73 12.25 13.00
C THR A 50 0.21 13.20 11.92
N GLU A 51 -0.17 14.42 12.32
CA GLU A 51 -0.57 15.44 11.34
C GLU A 51 0.55 15.76 10.33
N ASP A 52 1.81 15.76 10.78
CA ASP A 52 2.97 16.01 9.93
C ASP A 52 3.19 14.87 8.92
N GLU A 53 3.04 13.62 9.34
CA GLU A 53 3.08 12.45 8.45
C GLU A 53 1.97 12.52 7.38
N CYS A 54 0.74 12.91 7.77
CA CYS A 54 -0.36 13.12 6.82
C CYS A 54 -0.04 14.24 5.82
N ASN A 55 0.42 15.39 6.31
CA ASN A 55 0.74 16.55 5.47
C ASN A 55 1.90 16.25 4.51
N HIS A 56 2.88 15.45 4.95
CA HIS A 56 4.01 15.00 4.14
C HIS A 56 3.57 14.09 2.98
N LEU A 57 2.72 13.09 3.25
CA LEU A 57 2.16 12.23 2.20
C LEU A 57 1.37 13.05 1.16
N ILE A 58 0.57 14.02 1.61
CA ILE A 58 -0.17 14.91 0.71
C ILE A 58 0.79 15.79 -0.11
N SER A 59 1.85 16.34 0.50
CA SER A 59 2.78 17.24 -0.18
C SER A 59 3.55 16.53 -1.30
N LEU A 60 4.02 15.30 -1.05
CA LEU A 60 4.67 14.45 -2.05
C LEU A 60 3.75 14.13 -3.22
N ALA A 61 2.46 13.90 -2.95
CA ALA A 61 1.49 13.57 -4.00
C ALA A 61 1.11 14.78 -4.87
N LYS A 62 0.99 15.99 -4.28
CA LYS A 62 0.51 17.19 -4.97
C LYS A 62 1.29 17.55 -6.24
N SER A 63 2.59 17.24 -6.31
CA SER A 63 3.41 17.55 -7.48
C SER A 63 3.16 16.63 -8.69
N GLU A 64 2.54 15.47 -8.49
CA GLU A 64 2.50 14.42 -9.52
C GLU A 64 1.15 13.66 -9.60
N LEU A 65 0.08 14.20 -9.00
CA LEU A 65 -1.26 13.62 -9.10
C LEU A 65 -1.71 13.50 -10.58
N LYS A 66 -2.02 12.29 -11.00
CA LYS A 66 -2.66 11.99 -12.30
C LYS A 66 -3.97 11.26 -12.04
N ARG A 67 -4.85 11.19 -13.05
CA ARG A 67 -6.10 10.42 -12.92
C ARG A 67 -5.79 8.96 -12.58
N SER A 68 -6.49 8.40 -11.59
CA SER A 68 -6.20 7.05 -11.10
C SER A 68 -6.54 6.00 -12.14
N ALA A 69 -5.76 4.93 -12.16
CA ALA A 69 -6.02 3.73 -12.94
C ALA A 69 -6.21 2.53 -12.01
N VAL A 70 -6.89 1.50 -12.51
CA VAL A 70 -7.07 0.21 -11.80
C VAL A 70 -6.40 -0.90 -12.61
N ALA A 71 -5.97 -1.96 -11.93
CA ALA A 71 -5.50 -3.17 -12.60
C ALA A 71 -6.70 -3.84 -13.29
N ASP A 72 -6.55 -4.13 -14.57
CA ASP A 72 -7.53 -4.85 -15.36
C ASP A 72 -7.47 -6.35 -15.03
N ASN A 73 -8.61 -6.94 -14.70
CA ASN A 73 -8.68 -8.33 -14.22
C ASN A 73 -8.33 -9.38 -15.30
N ASP A 74 -8.44 -9.04 -16.58
CA ASP A 74 -8.19 -9.99 -17.68
C ASP A 74 -6.75 -9.87 -18.21
N SER A 75 -6.21 -8.66 -18.24
CA SER A 75 -4.91 -8.37 -18.84
C SER A 75 -3.82 -8.00 -17.85
N GLY A 76 -4.15 -7.74 -16.58
CA GLY A 76 -3.24 -7.22 -15.55
C GLY A 76 -2.74 -5.80 -15.80
N LYS A 77 -3.18 -5.13 -16.88
CA LYS A 77 -2.70 -3.81 -17.27
C LYS A 77 -3.46 -2.70 -16.56
N SER A 78 -2.77 -1.59 -16.31
CA SER A 78 -3.36 -0.38 -15.72
C SER A 78 -4.26 0.35 -16.74
N LYS A 79 -5.56 0.49 -16.43
CA LYS A 79 -6.55 1.17 -17.30
C LYS A 79 -7.22 2.35 -16.57
N LEU A 80 -7.42 3.46 -17.30
CA LEU A 80 -8.24 4.60 -16.83
C LEU A 80 -9.65 4.10 -16.51
N SER A 81 -10.12 4.39 -15.30
CA SER A 81 -11.29 3.72 -14.73
C SER A 81 -12.47 4.66 -14.51
N GLU A 82 -13.67 4.25 -14.93
CA GLU A 82 -14.94 4.85 -14.49
C GLU A 82 -15.36 4.32 -13.10
N VAL A 83 -14.82 3.18 -12.69
CA VAL A 83 -15.07 2.48 -11.41
C VAL A 83 -14.38 3.21 -10.25
N ARG A 84 -13.23 3.86 -10.54
CA ARG A 84 -12.48 4.68 -9.60
C ARG A 84 -12.21 6.06 -10.20
N THR A 85 -12.87 7.09 -9.68
CA THR A 85 -12.84 8.43 -10.28
C THR A 85 -11.86 9.40 -9.63
N SER A 86 -11.01 8.94 -8.70
CA SER A 86 -9.99 9.74 -8.01
C SER A 86 -8.79 10.12 -8.88
N SER A 87 -7.98 11.05 -8.40
CA SER A 87 -6.58 11.22 -8.82
C SER A 87 -5.64 10.51 -7.84
N GLY A 88 -4.50 10.01 -8.31
CA GLY A 88 -3.54 9.31 -7.47
C GLY A 88 -2.10 9.31 -7.99
N MET A 89 -1.17 8.91 -7.11
CA MET A 89 0.24 8.67 -7.41
C MET A 89 0.77 7.56 -6.50
N PHE A 90 1.82 6.88 -6.94
CA PHE A 90 2.60 5.97 -6.10
C PHE A 90 3.85 6.66 -5.54
N ILE A 91 4.08 6.51 -4.23
CA ILE A 91 5.29 6.94 -3.53
C ILE A 91 6.13 5.68 -3.31
N SER A 92 7.34 5.68 -3.88
CA SER A 92 8.26 4.55 -3.79
C SER A 92 8.61 4.18 -2.35
N LYS A 93 8.80 2.87 -2.09
CA LYS A 93 9.27 2.36 -0.80
C LYS A 93 10.52 3.09 -0.31
N SER A 94 10.59 3.35 1.00
CA SER A 94 11.72 4.04 1.64
C SER A 94 12.19 5.34 0.94
N LYS A 95 11.29 6.06 0.23
CA LYS A 95 11.64 7.28 -0.52
C LYS A 95 12.38 8.31 0.33
N ASP A 96 11.97 8.45 1.58
CA ASP A 96 12.60 9.30 2.58
C ASP A 96 12.40 8.71 4.00
N PRO A 97 13.06 9.25 5.04
CA PRO A 97 12.95 8.72 6.40
C PRO A 97 11.54 8.74 7.02
N ILE A 98 10.65 9.64 6.57
CA ILE A 98 9.26 9.69 7.05
C ILE A 98 8.48 8.53 6.45
N ILE A 99 8.60 8.32 5.13
CA ILE A 99 7.98 7.19 4.44
C ILE A 99 8.49 5.86 5.02
N ASP A 100 9.81 5.75 5.22
CA ASP A 100 10.44 4.56 5.77
C ASP A 100 9.89 4.21 7.16
N GLY A 101 9.71 5.22 8.03
CA GLY A 101 9.14 5.06 9.37
C GLY A 101 7.64 4.73 9.37
N ILE A 102 6.86 5.26 8.43
CA ILE A 102 5.45 4.88 8.24
C ILE A 102 5.36 3.40 7.84
N GLU A 103 6.21 2.94 6.92
CA GLU A 103 6.24 1.55 6.50
C GLU A 103 6.66 0.60 7.63
N GLU A 104 7.62 1.00 8.48
CA GLU A 104 8.01 0.25 9.66
C GLU A 104 6.88 0.14 10.69
N LYS A 105 6.11 1.23 10.86
CA LYS A 105 4.91 1.28 11.71
C LYS A 105 3.82 0.35 11.19
N ILE A 106 3.62 0.31 9.87
CA ILE A 106 2.68 -0.62 9.22
C ILE A 106 3.12 -2.07 9.44
N ALA A 107 4.39 -2.38 9.21
CA ALA A 107 4.93 -3.73 9.42
C ALA A 107 4.76 -4.18 10.88
N THR A 108 5.08 -3.30 11.83
CA THR A 108 4.92 -3.58 13.27
C THR A 108 3.48 -3.80 13.68
N TRP A 109 2.53 -3.00 13.18
CA TRP A 109 1.11 -3.16 13.51
C TRP A 109 0.49 -4.41 12.90
N THR A 110 0.83 -4.70 11.64
CA THR A 110 0.24 -5.80 10.87
C THR A 110 0.90 -7.15 11.15
N PHE A 111 2.11 -7.15 11.72
CA PHE A 111 3.00 -8.32 11.80
C PHE A 111 3.35 -8.92 10.42
N LEU A 112 3.23 -8.12 9.36
CA LEU A 112 3.61 -8.51 8.01
C LEU A 112 4.94 -7.81 7.63
N PRO A 113 5.90 -8.52 7.01
CA PRO A 113 7.19 -7.93 6.67
C PRO A 113 7.08 -6.76 5.69
N LYS A 114 7.97 -5.79 5.81
CA LYS A 114 7.97 -4.57 4.99
C LYS A 114 8.19 -4.87 3.50
N GLU A 115 8.98 -5.89 3.20
CA GLU A 115 9.26 -6.38 1.86
C GLU A 115 8.01 -6.92 1.14
N ASN A 116 6.98 -7.32 1.87
CA ASN A 116 5.70 -7.76 1.30
C ASN A 116 4.83 -6.59 0.80
N GLY A 117 5.13 -5.36 1.20
CA GLY A 117 4.34 -4.20 0.83
C GLY A 117 4.63 -3.68 -0.59
N GLU A 118 3.61 -3.23 -1.31
CA GLU A 118 3.77 -2.41 -2.52
C GLU A 118 4.19 -0.98 -2.18
N ASP A 119 4.46 -0.14 -3.19
CA ASP A 119 4.57 1.31 -3.02
C ASP A 119 3.29 1.91 -2.39
N ILE A 120 3.41 3.00 -1.63
CA ILE A 120 2.24 3.68 -1.03
C ILE A 120 1.48 4.41 -2.13
N GLN A 121 0.20 4.10 -2.30
CA GLN A 121 -0.67 4.81 -3.24
C GLN A 121 -1.41 5.95 -2.54
N VAL A 122 -1.09 7.20 -2.87
CA VAL A 122 -1.82 8.38 -2.37
C VAL A 122 -2.91 8.78 -3.37
N LEU A 123 -4.09 9.12 -2.84
CA LEU A 123 -5.31 9.33 -3.62
C LEU A 123 -6.05 10.56 -3.11
N ARG A 124 -6.67 11.29 -4.03
CA ARG A 124 -7.56 12.42 -3.76
C ARG A 124 -8.92 12.18 -4.41
N TYR A 125 -9.97 12.34 -3.62
CA TYR A 125 -11.37 12.33 -4.05
C TYR A 125 -12.00 13.70 -3.79
N GLU A 126 -12.46 14.33 -4.85
CA GLU A 126 -13.26 15.56 -4.84
C GLU A 126 -14.74 15.23 -4.58
N PRO A 127 -15.60 16.22 -4.26
CA PRO A 127 -17.04 16.01 -4.14
C PRO A 127 -17.63 15.24 -5.34
N GLY A 128 -18.40 14.20 -5.05
CA GLY A 128 -19.00 13.28 -6.01
C GLY A 128 -18.10 12.12 -6.46
N GLN A 129 -16.78 12.20 -6.27
CA GLN A 129 -15.87 11.10 -6.63
C GLN A 129 -15.97 9.95 -5.65
N LYS A 130 -15.77 8.73 -6.16
CA LYS A 130 -16.00 7.47 -5.44
C LYS A 130 -15.07 6.35 -5.92
N TYR A 131 -15.13 5.22 -5.24
CA TYR A 131 -14.61 3.95 -5.73
C TYR A 131 -15.69 2.89 -5.54
N ASP A 132 -16.19 2.33 -6.64
CA ASP A 132 -17.18 1.26 -6.62
C ASP A 132 -16.66 -0.01 -5.90
N PRO A 133 -17.58 -0.89 -5.45
CA PRO A 133 -17.21 -2.11 -4.72
C PRO A 133 -16.22 -2.99 -5.48
N HIS A 134 -15.14 -3.38 -4.80
CA HIS A 134 -14.07 -4.21 -5.34
C HIS A 134 -13.38 -5.04 -4.26
N TYR A 135 -12.51 -5.92 -4.71
CA TYR A 135 -11.58 -6.68 -3.89
C TYR A 135 -10.16 -6.19 -4.11
N ASP A 136 -9.34 -6.27 -3.07
CA ASP A 136 -7.92 -5.98 -3.17
C ASP A 136 -7.09 -7.21 -3.57
N TYR A 137 -7.63 -8.44 -3.42
CA TYR A 137 -6.98 -9.63 -3.95
C TYR A 137 -7.15 -9.72 -5.47
N PHE A 138 -6.19 -10.35 -6.14
CA PHE A 138 -6.21 -10.54 -7.58
C PHE A 138 -7.06 -11.74 -8.01
N VAL A 139 -7.55 -11.70 -9.24
CA VAL A 139 -8.09 -12.86 -9.96
C VAL A 139 -7.15 -13.35 -11.06
N ASP A 140 -6.21 -12.50 -11.49
CA ASP A 140 -5.28 -12.77 -12.57
C ASP A 140 -3.97 -13.40 -12.08
N THR A 141 -3.38 -14.27 -12.89
CA THR A 141 -2.14 -14.98 -12.55
C THR A 141 -0.90 -14.10 -12.63
N VAL A 142 -0.96 -12.97 -13.34
CA VAL A 142 0.20 -12.08 -13.58
C VAL A 142 0.56 -11.33 -12.30
N ASN A 143 -0.43 -10.72 -11.64
CA ASN A 143 -0.23 -10.01 -10.38
C ASN A 143 0.06 -11.00 -9.23
N ILE A 144 -0.57 -12.18 -9.24
CA ILE A 144 -0.29 -13.24 -8.26
C ILE A 144 1.17 -13.71 -8.34
N ALA A 145 1.79 -13.73 -9.52
CA ALA A 145 3.18 -14.14 -9.68
C ALA A 145 4.16 -13.22 -8.90
N ARG A 146 3.76 -11.99 -8.57
CA ARG A 146 4.57 -11.02 -7.83
C ARG A 146 4.12 -10.96 -6.36
N GLY A 147 4.74 -11.78 -5.52
CA GLY A 147 4.47 -11.83 -4.07
C GLY A 147 3.17 -12.55 -3.68
N GLY A 148 2.40 -13.09 -4.63
CA GLY A 148 1.12 -13.74 -4.36
C GLY A 148 -0.03 -12.75 -4.22
N HIS A 149 -1.17 -13.21 -3.68
CA HIS A 149 -2.29 -12.32 -3.38
C HIS A 149 -1.91 -11.27 -2.33
N ARG A 150 -2.57 -10.11 -2.40
CA ARG A 150 -2.62 -9.14 -1.29
C ARG A 150 -3.39 -9.76 -0.13
N ILE A 151 -2.72 -9.98 1.01
CA ILE A 151 -3.32 -10.53 2.22
C ILE A 151 -4.05 -9.46 3.04
N ALA A 152 -3.51 -8.25 3.05
CA ALA A 152 -4.00 -7.16 3.87
C ALA A 152 -3.80 -5.81 3.20
N THR A 153 -4.67 -4.88 3.57
CA THR A 153 -4.63 -3.49 3.14
C THR A 153 -4.65 -2.59 4.37
N VAL A 154 -3.73 -1.63 4.41
CA VAL A 154 -3.75 -0.52 5.35
C VAL A 154 -4.14 0.75 4.60
N LEU A 155 -5.35 1.23 4.85
CA LEU A 155 -5.90 2.47 4.29
C LEU A 155 -5.79 3.58 5.34
N MET A 156 -4.88 4.52 5.12
CA MET A 156 -4.64 5.66 6.00
C MET A 156 -5.43 6.87 5.52
N TYR A 157 -6.16 7.54 6.41
CA TYR A 157 -6.93 8.74 6.11
C TYR A 157 -6.07 9.99 6.37
N LEU A 158 -5.87 10.82 5.35
CA LEU A 158 -4.96 11.97 5.42
C LEU A 158 -5.69 13.30 5.64
N THR A 159 -7.01 13.30 5.51
CA THR A 159 -7.89 14.44 5.81
C THR A 159 -9.15 13.98 6.54
N ASP A 160 -9.73 14.88 7.32
CA ASP A 160 -11.11 14.76 7.77
C ASP A 160 -12.04 15.05 6.60
N VAL A 161 -13.13 14.29 6.51
CA VAL A 161 -14.16 14.48 5.49
C VAL A 161 -15.45 14.88 6.18
N GLY A 162 -16.04 15.99 5.74
CA GLY A 162 -17.24 16.56 6.37
C GLY A 162 -18.44 15.61 6.27
N LYS A 163 -18.73 15.14 5.06
CA LYS A 163 -19.81 14.17 4.79
C LYS A 163 -19.43 13.23 3.65
N GLY A 164 -19.86 11.98 3.76
CA GLY A 164 -19.55 10.94 2.77
C GLY A 164 -18.11 10.46 2.87
N GLY A 165 -17.59 9.87 1.78
CA GLY A 165 -16.21 9.41 1.72
C GLY A 165 -15.90 8.16 2.55
N GLU A 166 -16.88 7.53 3.18
CA GLU A 166 -16.69 6.35 4.03
C GLU A 166 -16.06 5.19 3.27
N THR A 167 -15.30 4.36 3.97
CA THR A 167 -14.95 3.01 3.48
C THR A 167 -16.01 2.05 3.99
N VAL A 168 -16.82 1.49 3.10
CA VAL A 168 -17.93 0.58 3.44
C VAL A 168 -17.60 -0.84 3.03
N PHE A 169 -18.00 -1.81 3.85
CA PHE A 169 -17.95 -3.25 3.58
C PHE A 169 -19.39 -3.80 3.44
N PRO A 170 -19.96 -3.83 2.23
CA PRO A 170 -21.36 -4.20 2.01
C PRO A 170 -21.69 -5.65 2.36
N SER A 171 -20.68 -6.52 2.32
CA SER A 171 -20.81 -7.96 2.57
C SER A 171 -20.37 -8.38 3.98
N ALA A 172 -20.08 -7.42 4.86
CA ALA A 172 -19.64 -7.72 6.22
C ALA A 172 -20.78 -8.31 7.07
N GLU A 173 -20.48 -9.31 7.89
CA GLU A 173 -21.47 -9.89 8.81
C GLU A 173 -21.71 -8.93 10.00
N GLU A 174 -22.93 -8.45 10.13
CA GLU A 174 -23.36 -7.71 11.32
C GLU A 174 -23.74 -8.66 12.46
N THR A 175 -23.10 -8.48 13.62
CA THR A 175 -23.58 -9.13 14.85
C THR A 175 -24.96 -8.59 15.22
N SER A 176 -25.83 -9.46 15.73
CA SER A 176 -27.19 -9.10 16.18
C SER A 176 -27.22 -7.97 17.22
N ARG A 177 -26.12 -7.75 17.97
CA ARG A 177 -25.95 -6.66 18.94
C ARG A 177 -25.72 -5.28 18.30
N ARG A 178 -25.23 -5.21 17.05
CA ARG A 178 -25.08 -3.93 16.33
C ARG A 178 -26.38 -3.47 15.67
N ARG A 179 -27.28 -4.39 15.31
CA ARG A 179 -28.61 -4.04 14.77
C ARG A 179 -29.48 -3.24 15.75
N SER A 180 -29.19 -3.30 17.05
CA SER A 180 -29.90 -2.57 18.11
C SER A 180 -29.27 -1.24 18.50
N VAL A 181 -28.12 -0.87 17.92
CA VAL A 181 -27.51 0.46 18.12
C VAL A 181 -28.02 1.34 16.99
N SER A 182 -28.60 2.50 17.36
CA SER A 182 -29.10 3.53 16.45
C SER A 182 -28.22 3.66 15.20
N VAL A 183 -28.85 3.64 14.02
CA VAL A 183 -28.20 3.98 12.75
C VAL A 183 -27.39 5.25 12.99
N ASP A 184 -26.08 5.21 12.77
CA ASP A 184 -25.24 6.39 12.85
C ASP A 184 -25.76 7.37 11.78
N GLU A 185 -26.55 8.36 12.23
CA GLU A 185 -27.28 9.29 11.36
C GLU A 185 -26.32 10.08 10.45
N ASP A 186 -25.07 10.22 10.90
CA ASP A 186 -24.00 10.91 10.18
C ASP A 186 -23.40 10.05 9.04
N LEU A 187 -23.76 8.77 8.88
CA LEU A 187 -23.38 7.98 7.71
C LEU A 187 -24.21 8.36 6.47
N SER A 188 -23.54 8.43 5.32
CA SER A 188 -24.18 8.60 4.02
C SER A 188 -25.07 7.40 3.65
N GLU A 189 -25.97 7.58 2.68
CA GLU A 189 -26.77 6.46 2.13
C GLU A 189 -25.89 5.31 1.63
N CYS A 190 -24.70 5.61 1.10
CA CYS A 190 -23.72 4.60 0.71
C CYS A 190 -23.14 3.89 1.93
N GLY A 191 -22.72 4.65 2.97
CA GLY A 191 -22.15 4.09 4.18
C GLY A 191 -23.11 3.16 4.94
N ARG A 192 -24.42 3.41 4.83
CA ARG A 192 -25.47 2.57 5.46
C ARG A 192 -25.72 1.23 4.76
N LYS A 193 -25.07 0.96 3.62
CA LYS A 193 -25.20 -0.33 2.90
C LYS A 193 -24.41 -1.48 3.53
N GLY A 194 -23.65 -1.22 4.59
CA GLY A 194 -22.89 -2.22 5.32
C GLY A 194 -22.16 -1.61 6.51
N ILE A 195 -21.16 -2.34 7.04
CA ILE A 195 -20.29 -1.79 8.08
C ILE A 195 -19.35 -0.77 7.44
N ALA A 196 -19.36 0.47 7.94
CA ALA A 196 -18.59 1.57 7.36
C ALA A 196 -17.65 2.25 8.37
N VAL A 197 -16.58 2.82 7.84
CA VAL A 197 -15.58 3.61 8.57
C VAL A 197 -15.52 5.01 7.97
N LYS A 198 -15.71 6.03 8.81
CA LYS A 198 -15.60 7.43 8.40
C LYS A 198 -14.13 7.85 8.30
N PRO A 199 -13.74 8.63 7.28
CA PRO A 199 -12.38 9.18 7.19
C PRO A 199 -12.16 10.21 8.29
N ARG A 200 -11.15 9.97 9.13
CA ARG A 200 -10.68 10.94 10.13
C ARG A 200 -9.18 11.07 9.98
N LYS A 201 -8.67 12.30 9.94
CA LYS A 201 -7.25 12.55 9.68
C LYS A 201 -6.40 11.81 10.72
N GLY A 202 -5.41 11.06 10.23
CA GLY A 202 -4.48 10.31 11.06
C GLY A 202 -4.92 8.88 11.37
N ASP A 203 -6.21 8.54 11.23
CA ASP A 203 -6.68 7.17 11.45
C ASP A 203 -6.24 6.25 10.31
N ALA A 204 -6.02 4.96 10.63
CA ALA A 204 -5.74 3.93 9.64
C ALA A 204 -6.68 2.74 9.79
N LEU A 205 -7.25 2.28 8.69
CA LEU A 205 -8.07 1.08 8.60
C LEU A 205 -7.22 -0.06 8.05
N LEU A 206 -7.03 -1.11 8.86
CA LEU A 206 -6.48 -2.39 8.45
C LEU A 206 -7.63 -3.35 8.15
N PHE A 207 -7.64 -3.96 6.99
CA PHE A 207 -8.54 -5.08 6.70
C PHE A 207 -7.83 -6.17 5.90
N PHE A 208 -8.31 -7.40 6.03
CA PHE A 208 -7.72 -8.57 5.39
C PHE A 208 -8.57 -9.00 4.20
N SER A 209 -7.91 -9.20 3.06
CA SER A 209 -8.51 -9.69 1.82
C SER A 209 -8.57 -11.22 1.76
N LEU A 210 -7.77 -11.88 2.61
CA LEU A 210 -7.71 -13.33 2.72
C LEU A 210 -8.03 -13.79 4.14
N TYR A 211 -8.57 -15.01 4.23
CA TYR A 211 -8.60 -15.78 5.45
C TYR A 211 -7.18 -16.19 5.89
N PRO A 212 -6.98 -16.61 7.15
CA PRO A 212 -5.67 -17.07 7.63
C PRO A 212 -5.09 -18.28 6.88
N ASP A 213 -5.92 -19.04 6.17
CA ASP A 213 -5.53 -20.14 5.29
C ASP A 213 -5.19 -19.69 3.86
N ALA A 214 -5.06 -18.38 3.64
CA ALA A 214 -4.75 -17.72 2.37
C ALA A 214 -5.83 -17.86 1.28
N VAL A 215 -7.04 -18.29 1.63
CA VAL A 215 -8.18 -18.28 0.71
C VAL A 215 -8.80 -16.88 0.62
N PRO A 216 -9.16 -16.36 -0.57
CA PRO A 216 -9.87 -15.08 -0.71
C PRO A 216 -11.14 -15.00 0.15
N ASP A 217 -11.29 -13.91 0.90
CA ASP A 217 -12.45 -13.65 1.74
C ASP A 217 -13.48 -12.79 0.97
N PRO A 218 -14.59 -13.37 0.48
CA PRO A 218 -15.61 -12.62 -0.24
C PRO A 218 -16.33 -11.56 0.63
N THR A 219 -16.23 -11.65 1.96
CA THR A 219 -16.76 -10.60 2.84
C THR A 219 -15.88 -9.35 2.84
N SER A 220 -14.65 -9.42 2.30
CA SER A 220 -13.74 -8.28 2.14
C SER A 220 -14.10 -7.33 1.00
N LEU A 221 -15.24 -7.53 0.33
CA LEU A 221 -15.77 -6.60 -0.66
C LEU A 221 -15.93 -5.24 0.01
N HIS A 222 -15.30 -4.22 -0.57
CA HIS A 222 -15.31 -2.89 0.00
C HIS A 222 -15.39 -1.81 -1.06
N ALA A 223 -15.85 -0.62 -0.67
CA ALA A 223 -16.03 0.52 -1.55
C ALA A 223 -15.64 1.82 -0.86
N GLY A 224 -15.27 2.82 -1.65
CA GLY A 224 -15.14 4.20 -1.20
C GLY A 224 -16.41 4.97 -1.57
N CYS A 225 -17.22 5.31 -0.57
CA CYS A 225 -18.45 6.08 -0.78
C CYS A 225 -18.16 7.46 -1.38
N PRO A 226 -19.10 8.03 -2.15
CA PRO A 226 -18.95 9.36 -2.70
C PRO A 226 -18.65 10.40 -1.61
N VAL A 227 -17.69 11.28 -1.86
CA VAL A 227 -17.48 12.46 -1.01
C VAL A 227 -18.65 13.42 -1.24
N ILE A 228 -19.31 13.87 -0.18
CA ILE A 228 -20.44 14.81 -0.27
C ILE A 228 -19.98 16.21 0.11
N GLU A 229 -19.18 16.34 1.17
CA GLU A 229 -18.69 17.62 1.68
C GLU A 229 -17.21 17.51 2.09
N GLY A 230 -16.39 18.45 1.60
CA GLY A 230 -14.94 18.46 1.78
C GLY A 230 -14.18 17.69 0.69
N GLU A 231 -12.99 17.22 1.03
CA GLU A 231 -12.15 16.40 0.15
C GLU A 231 -11.54 15.24 0.93
N LYS A 232 -11.50 14.06 0.32
CA LYS A 232 -10.86 12.89 0.91
C LYS A 232 -9.48 12.70 0.32
N TRP A 233 -8.47 12.74 1.18
CA TRP A 233 -7.15 12.23 0.87
C TRP A 233 -6.90 10.94 1.63
N SER A 234 -6.35 9.95 0.95
CA SER A 234 -6.00 8.66 1.57
C SER A 234 -4.69 8.12 1.01
N ALA A 235 -3.97 7.37 1.83
CA ALA A 235 -2.80 6.60 1.42
C ALA A 235 -3.07 5.11 1.64
N THR A 236 -2.93 4.30 0.61
CA THR A 236 -3.15 2.85 0.66
C THR A 236 -1.80 2.13 0.62
N LYS A 237 -1.60 1.19 1.53
CA LYS A 237 -0.51 0.21 1.51
C LYS A 237 -1.11 -1.18 1.34
N TRP A 238 -0.87 -1.79 0.19
CA TRP A 238 -1.19 -3.19 -0.05
C TRP A 238 -0.03 -4.07 0.38
N ILE A 239 -0.33 -5.20 1.01
CA ILE A 239 0.67 -6.12 1.55
C ILE A 239 0.36 -7.52 1.03
N HIS A 240 1.37 -8.15 0.43
CA HIS A 240 1.29 -9.47 -0.18
C HIS A 240 1.54 -10.61 0.82
N VAL A 241 1.16 -11.83 0.45
CA VAL A 241 1.47 -13.05 1.23
C VAL A 241 2.97 -13.38 1.26
N ASP A 242 3.74 -12.87 0.30
CA ASP A 242 5.18 -13.03 0.17
C ASP A 242 5.84 -11.71 -0.27
N SER A 243 7.17 -11.64 -0.22
CA SER A 243 7.92 -10.44 -0.56
C SER A 243 7.59 -9.95 -1.98
N PHE A 244 7.08 -8.72 -2.07
CA PHE A 244 6.80 -8.02 -3.32
C PHE A 244 8.09 -7.54 -4.01
N ASP A 245 9.13 -7.34 -3.22
CA ASP A 245 10.48 -6.96 -3.66
C ASP A 245 11.27 -8.16 -4.18
N LYS A 246 10.70 -9.38 -4.15
CA LYS A 246 11.33 -10.51 -4.83
C LYS A 246 11.44 -10.13 -6.29
N ILE A 247 12.68 -9.98 -6.77
CA ILE A 247 12.97 -10.11 -8.19
C ILE A 247 12.40 -11.48 -8.54
N VAL A 248 11.32 -11.53 -9.32
CA VAL A 248 10.68 -12.77 -9.76
C VAL A 248 11.58 -13.43 -10.80
N GLY A 249 12.86 -13.68 -10.47
CA GLY A 249 13.67 -14.63 -11.18
C GLY A 249 13.07 -16.00 -10.89
N SER A 250 12.43 -16.59 -11.90
CA SER A 250 12.02 -17.99 -11.92
C SER A 250 12.94 -18.86 -11.06
N ASN A 251 12.47 -19.26 -9.88
CA ASN A 251 13.05 -20.28 -9.01
C ASN A 251 14.53 -20.15 -8.57
N GLY A 252 15.18 -18.99 -8.63
CA GLY A 252 16.62 -18.93 -8.33
C GLY A 252 17.48 -19.82 -9.24
N THR A 253 16.89 -20.41 -10.28
CA THR A 253 17.58 -21.14 -11.33
C THR A 253 17.61 -20.23 -12.54
N CYS A 254 18.81 -19.75 -12.87
CA CYS A 254 19.03 -19.09 -14.13
C CYS A 254 18.60 -20.02 -15.28
N ALA A 255 17.48 -19.70 -15.93
CA ALA A 255 16.92 -20.51 -16.99
C ALA A 255 16.34 -19.63 -18.10
N ASP A 256 16.36 -20.17 -19.31
CA ASP A 256 15.59 -19.64 -20.42
C ASP A 256 14.19 -20.22 -20.36
N THR A 257 13.18 -19.36 -20.47
CA THR A 257 11.77 -19.76 -20.43
C THR A 257 11.13 -19.80 -21.82
N HIS A 258 11.92 -19.57 -22.87
CA HIS A 258 11.48 -19.60 -24.26
C HIS A 258 12.45 -20.42 -25.13
N GLU A 259 11.93 -21.28 -26.00
CA GLU A 259 12.72 -22.18 -26.86
C GLU A 259 13.70 -21.44 -27.80
N ASN A 260 13.31 -20.26 -28.27
CA ASN A 260 14.12 -19.42 -29.16
C ASN A 260 15.17 -18.55 -28.44
N CYS A 261 15.34 -18.63 -27.13
CA CYS A 261 16.26 -17.75 -26.39
C CYS A 261 17.70 -17.79 -26.91
N GLU A 262 18.24 -18.98 -27.20
CA GLU A 262 19.60 -19.11 -27.75
C GLU A 262 19.71 -18.43 -29.11
N ARG A 263 18.70 -18.61 -29.96
CA ARG A 263 18.64 -18.00 -31.29
C ARG A 263 18.58 -16.48 -31.18
N TRP A 264 17.69 -15.94 -30.35
CA TRP A 264 17.58 -14.49 -30.17
C TRP A 264 18.83 -13.88 -29.56
N ALA A 265 19.46 -14.55 -28.59
CA ALA A 265 20.74 -14.13 -28.05
C ALA A 265 21.83 -14.09 -29.14
N SER A 266 21.89 -15.12 -30.01
CA SER A 266 22.82 -15.14 -31.14
C SER A 266 22.57 -14.03 -32.18
N LEU A 267 21.34 -13.52 -32.25
CA LEU A 267 20.95 -12.38 -33.11
C LEU A 267 21.18 -11.01 -32.44
N GLY A 268 21.72 -10.99 -31.21
CA GLY A 268 22.03 -9.77 -30.46
C GLY A 268 20.84 -9.17 -29.72
N GLU A 269 19.75 -9.91 -29.53
CA GLU A 269 18.56 -9.39 -28.86
C GLU A 269 18.80 -9.04 -27.39
N CYS A 270 19.82 -9.61 -26.73
CA CYS A 270 20.18 -9.24 -25.36
C CYS A 270 20.50 -7.74 -25.21
N THR A 271 21.01 -7.11 -26.28
CA THR A 271 21.32 -5.68 -26.30
C THR A 271 20.20 -4.88 -26.96
N LYS A 272 19.54 -5.43 -27.98
CA LYS A 272 18.47 -4.74 -28.73
C LYS A 272 17.14 -4.72 -28.00
N ASN A 273 16.87 -5.74 -27.18
CA ASN A 273 15.64 -5.91 -26.41
C ASN A 273 15.94 -6.42 -24.98
N PRO A 274 16.68 -5.63 -24.18
CA PRO A 274 17.17 -6.07 -22.88
C PRO A 274 16.04 -6.34 -21.88
N GLU A 275 14.92 -5.62 -21.93
CA GLU A 275 13.79 -5.85 -21.02
C GLU A 275 13.15 -7.23 -21.23
N TYR A 276 12.94 -7.64 -22.49
CA TYR A 276 12.39 -8.96 -22.78
C TYR A 276 13.41 -10.07 -22.51
N MET A 277 14.66 -9.85 -22.91
CA MET A 277 15.68 -10.89 -22.90
C MET A 277 16.29 -11.08 -21.50
N VAL A 278 16.72 -9.99 -20.88
CA VAL A 278 17.44 -9.96 -19.60
C VAL A 278 16.52 -9.59 -18.43
N GLY A 279 15.50 -8.76 -18.69
CA GLY A 279 14.62 -8.23 -17.66
C GLY A 279 14.98 -6.81 -17.27
N SER A 280 14.15 -6.23 -16.42
CA SER A 280 14.36 -4.95 -15.77
C SER A 280 14.43 -5.13 -14.25
N SER A 281 14.50 -4.01 -13.52
CA SER A 281 14.28 -3.99 -12.07
C SER A 281 12.94 -4.60 -11.65
N ASP A 282 11.94 -4.56 -12.52
CA ASP A 282 10.54 -4.84 -12.20
C ASP A 282 9.99 -6.11 -12.88
N LEU A 283 10.64 -6.57 -13.95
CA LEU A 283 10.22 -7.73 -14.73
C LEU A 283 11.39 -8.69 -14.99
N PRO A 284 11.24 -10.00 -14.74
CA PRO A 284 12.26 -10.97 -15.13
C PRO A 284 12.34 -11.12 -16.65
N GLY A 285 13.55 -11.17 -17.19
CA GLY A 285 13.76 -11.52 -18.59
C GLY A 285 13.47 -12.99 -18.87
N TYR A 286 13.03 -13.28 -20.08
CA TYR A 286 12.69 -14.62 -20.54
C TYR A 286 13.92 -15.45 -20.95
N CYS A 287 15.05 -14.79 -21.24
CA CYS A 287 16.22 -15.40 -21.89
C CYS A 287 17.54 -15.10 -21.15
N ARG A 288 17.47 -14.99 -19.82
CA ARG A 288 18.59 -14.52 -19.00
C ARG A 288 19.82 -15.41 -19.09
N LYS A 289 19.63 -16.73 -19.22
CA LYS A 289 20.70 -17.73 -19.36
C LYS A 289 21.37 -17.60 -20.73
N SER A 290 20.59 -17.54 -21.81
CA SER A 290 21.10 -17.30 -23.17
C SER A 290 21.83 -15.96 -23.29
N CYS A 291 21.40 -14.95 -22.52
CA CYS A 291 22.04 -13.64 -22.47
C CYS A 291 23.19 -13.51 -21.48
N LYS A 292 23.55 -14.59 -20.74
CA LYS A 292 24.61 -14.57 -19.72
C LYS A 292 24.40 -13.49 -18.65
N ALA A 293 23.15 -13.10 -18.41
CA ALA A 293 22.77 -12.19 -17.33
C ALA A 293 22.64 -12.92 -15.98
N CYS A 294 22.71 -14.24 -16.07
CA CYS A 294 23.08 -15.24 -15.11
C CYS A 294 23.58 -16.43 -15.96
#